data_AF-A0AAD3DIS8-F1
#
_entry.id   AF-A0AAD3DIS8-F1
#
_cell.length_a   1.000
_cell.length_b   1.000
_cell.length_c   1.000
_cell.angle_alpha   90.00
_cell.angle_beta   90.00
_cell.angle_gamma   90.00
#
_symmetry.space_group_name_H-M   'P 1'
#
loop_
_entity.id
_entity.type
_entity.pdbx_description
1 polymer ?
#
loop_
_entity_poly.entity_id
_entity_poly.type
_entity_poly.pdbx_seq_one_letter_code
_entity_poly.pdbx_strand_id
1 'polypeptide(L)'
;MAAAAKPSGPRTLTNTIRLLINAGAAKPAPPVGPALGQAGLNIMGFCKEFNAKTANFKEGTLLRVKLRVFSDKTYEWDLKMPPSTWLIKKAAGLARAAESPGHEVVGTISLKHLYEIGRVKQRDTPNVPLQSIVTALLHTCRSMGVRVVARPEEA
;
A
#
# COMPACT_ATOMS: atom_id res chain seq x y z
N MET A 1 14.10 -8.89 23.15
CA MET A 1 12.74 -9.47 22.97
C MET A 1 12.19 -8.98 21.64
N ALA A 2 11.87 -9.77 20.62
CA ALA A 2 11.84 -11.22 20.44
C ALA A 2 12.16 -11.58 18.96
N ALA A 3 13.05 -12.57 18.81
CA ALA A 3 13.23 -13.52 17.71
C ALA A 3 12.99 -13.08 16.25
N ALA A 4 14.04 -12.59 15.59
CA ALA A 4 14.20 -12.71 14.13
C ALA A 4 14.68 -14.13 13.80
N ALA A 5 13.73 -15.04 13.56
CA ALA A 5 14.04 -16.38 13.05
C ALA A 5 14.57 -16.29 11.61
N LYS A 6 15.90 -16.27 11.45
CA LYS A 6 16.55 -16.81 10.25
C LYS A 6 16.70 -18.32 10.44
N PRO A 7 16.10 -19.12 9.54
CA PRO A 7 16.74 -20.38 9.12
C PRO A 7 16.72 -20.46 7.57
N SER A 8 17.88 -20.55 6.91
CA SER A 8 18.50 -21.80 6.44
C SER A 8 18.14 -22.17 4.97
N GLY A 9 19.15 -22.22 4.09
CA GLY A 9 19.11 -22.81 2.74
C GLY A 9 18.71 -21.87 1.58
N PRO A 10 19.11 -22.14 0.31
CA PRO A 10 18.68 -21.35 -0.83
C PRO A 10 17.19 -21.61 -1.08
N ARG A 11 16.33 -20.80 -0.47
CA ARG A 11 14.89 -20.83 -0.74
C ARG A 11 14.66 -20.31 -2.14
N THR A 12 14.57 -21.22 -3.11
CA THR A 12 14.30 -20.85 -4.50
C THR A 12 12.90 -20.28 -4.58
N LEU A 13 12.82 -18.99 -4.90
CA LEU A 13 11.58 -18.26 -4.99
C LEU A 13 10.86 -18.69 -6.28
N THR A 14 9.77 -19.45 -6.13
CA THR A 14 9.06 -20.04 -7.26
C THR A 14 8.14 -19.02 -7.92
N ASN A 15 7.41 -18.25 -7.11
CA ASN A 15 6.43 -17.30 -7.61
C ASN A 15 6.30 -16.08 -6.70
N THR A 16 6.05 -14.91 -7.29
CA THR A 16 5.74 -13.68 -6.56
C THR A 16 4.37 -13.18 -6.97
N ILE A 17 3.41 -13.25 -6.06
CA ILE A 17 2.04 -12.79 -6.28
C ILE A 17 1.89 -11.40 -5.65
N ARG A 18 1.30 -10.45 -6.39
CA ARG A 18 1.03 -9.10 -5.91
C ARG A 18 -0.48 -8.91 -5.84
N LEU A 19 -1.01 -8.70 -4.64
CA LEU A 19 -2.44 -8.55 -4.39
C LEU A 19 -2.74 -7.14 -3.84
N LEU A 20 -3.93 -6.65 -4.18
CA LEU A 20 -4.51 -5.43 -3.64
C LEU A 20 -5.74 -5.83 -2.83
N ILE A 21 -5.72 -5.57 -1.53
CA ILE A 21 -6.78 -5.97 -0.59
C ILE A 21 -7.10 -4.79 0.32
N ASN A 22 -8.39 -4.54 0.54
CA ASN A 22 -8.83 -3.53 1.49
C ASN A 22 -8.58 -4.00 2.94
N ALA A 23 -8.03 -3.13 3.77
CA ALA A 23 -7.81 -3.36 5.19
C ALA A 23 -9.11 -3.79 5.89
N GLY A 24 -9.02 -4.84 6.72
CA GLY A 24 -10.17 -5.41 7.46
C GLY A 24 -11.16 -6.22 6.62
N ALA A 25 -11.03 -6.22 5.29
CA ALA A 25 -11.97 -6.86 4.38
C ALA A 25 -11.34 -7.97 3.52
N ALA A 26 -10.34 -8.70 4.03
CA ALA A 26 -9.86 -9.89 3.34
C ALA A 26 -10.91 -10.98 3.38
N LYS A 27 -11.49 -11.27 2.22
CA LYS A 27 -12.41 -12.39 1.97
C LYS A 27 -11.82 -13.28 0.87
N PRO A 28 -12.14 -14.59 0.86
CA PRO A 28 -11.76 -15.53 -0.20
C PRO A 28 -12.58 -15.28 -1.49
N ALA A 29 -12.61 -14.03 -1.95
CA ALA A 29 -13.37 -13.56 -3.11
C ALA A 29 -12.48 -13.53 -4.37
N PRO A 30 -13.02 -13.27 -5.58
CA PRO A 30 -12.33 -13.38 -6.86
C PRO A 30 -10.93 -12.71 -7.01
N PRO A 31 -10.55 -11.64 -6.28
CA PRO A 31 -9.19 -11.12 -6.36
C PRO A 31 -8.15 -11.90 -5.54
N VAL A 32 -8.56 -12.60 -4.47
CA VAL A 32 -7.66 -13.25 -3.50
C VAL A 32 -7.72 -14.76 -3.60
N GLY A 33 -8.93 -15.32 -3.75
CA GLY A 33 -9.18 -16.76 -3.80
C GLY A 33 -8.49 -17.46 -4.97
N PRO A 34 -8.74 -17.05 -6.24
CA PRO A 34 -8.12 -17.67 -7.41
C PRO A 34 -6.59 -17.54 -7.42
N ALA A 35 -6.06 -16.36 -7.08
CA ALA A 35 -4.63 -16.09 -7.12
C ALA A 35 -3.84 -16.90 -6.08
N LEU A 36 -4.35 -17.02 -4.85
CA LEU A 36 -3.72 -17.82 -3.79
C LEU A 36 -4.01 -19.32 -3.93
N GLY A 37 -5.20 -19.67 -4.40
CA GLY A 37 -5.63 -21.05 -4.61
C GLY A 37 -4.84 -21.76 -5.71
N GLN A 38 -4.55 -21.07 -6.82
CA GLN A 38 -3.69 -21.62 -7.88
C GLN A 38 -2.26 -21.91 -7.40
N ALA A 39 -1.79 -21.20 -6.38
CA ALA A 39 -0.48 -21.41 -5.77
C ALA A 39 -0.49 -22.48 -4.65
N GLY A 40 -1.64 -23.10 -4.35
CA GLY A 40 -1.76 -24.12 -3.31
C GLY A 40 -1.60 -23.58 -1.89
N LEU A 41 -1.88 -22.31 -1.66
CA LEU A 41 -1.68 -21.63 -0.38
C LEU A 41 -2.95 -21.67 0.49
N ASN A 42 -2.77 -21.60 1.81
CA ASN A 42 -3.89 -21.56 2.75
C ASN A 42 -4.58 -20.19 2.76
N ILE A 43 -5.63 -20.04 1.94
CA ILE A 43 -6.41 -18.81 1.77
C ILE A 43 -7.02 -18.35 3.10
N MET A 44 -7.59 -19.26 3.89
CA MET A 44 -8.28 -18.92 5.14
C MET A 44 -7.30 -18.44 6.23
N GLY A 45 -6.14 -19.09 6.32
CA GLY A 45 -5.07 -18.67 7.23
C GLY A 45 -4.57 -17.26 6.89
N PHE A 46 -4.31 -17.00 5.61
CA PHE A 46 -3.90 -15.69 5.13
C PHE A 46 -4.95 -14.60 5.40
N CYS A 47 -6.24 -14.85 5.10
CA CYS A 47 -7.30 -13.87 5.36
C CYS A 47 -7.40 -13.52 6.86
N LYS A 48 -7.24 -14.50 7.76
CA LYS A 48 -7.29 -14.27 9.21
C LYS A 48 -6.09 -13.47 9.71
N GLU A 49 -4.88 -13.85 9.31
CA GLU A 49 -3.66 -13.10 9.66
C GLU A 49 -3.66 -11.68 9.08
N PHE A 50 -4.13 -11.53 7.84
CA PHE A 50 -4.24 -10.23 7.19
C PHE A 50 -5.23 -9.34 7.94
N ASN A 51 -6.42 -9.82 8.29
CA ASN A 51 -7.39 -9.02 9.05
C ASN A 51 -6.86 -8.66 10.44
N ALA A 52 -6.14 -9.57 11.12
CA ALA A 52 -5.51 -9.29 12.41
C ALA A 52 -4.41 -8.20 12.32
N LYS A 53 -3.51 -8.29 11.33
CA LYS A 53 -2.46 -7.28 11.11
C LYS A 53 -3.01 -5.95 10.57
N THR A 54 -4.13 -5.99 9.85
CA THR A 54 -4.75 -4.80 9.25
C THR A 54 -5.81 -4.14 10.13
N ALA A 55 -6.17 -4.74 11.26
CA ALA A 55 -7.09 -4.16 12.25
C ALA A 55 -6.64 -2.79 12.77
N ASN A 56 -5.34 -2.52 12.79
CA ASN A 56 -4.78 -1.24 13.22
C ASN A 56 -4.82 -0.15 12.13
N PHE A 57 -5.14 -0.52 10.89
CA PHE A 57 -5.25 0.41 9.77
C PHE A 57 -6.71 0.80 9.57
N LYS A 58 -6.97 2.06 9.17
CA LYS A 58 -8.34 2.52 8.86
C LYS A 58 -8.99 1.58 7.84
N GLU A 59 -10.17 1.06 8.19
CA GLU A 59 -10.97 0.19 7.33
C GLU A 59 -11.16 0.81 5.94
N GLY A 60 -11.10 -0.02 4.90
CA GLY A 60 -11.19 0.42 3.50
C GLY A 60 -9.88 0.91 2.90
N THR A 61 -8.77 0.92 3.64
CA THR A 61 -7.44 1.24 3.10
C THR A 61 -6.94 0.17 2.12
N LEU A 62 -6.68 0.53 0.87
CA LEU A 62 -6.16 -0.40 -0.14
C LEU A 62 -4.69 -0.74 0.13
N LEU A 63 -4.43 -1.89 0.74
CA LEU A 63 -3.09 -2.36 1.06
C LEU A 63 -2.54 -3.25 -0.04
N ARG A 64 -1.25 -3.11 -0.30
CA ARG A 64 -0.55 -3.94 -1.29
C ARG A 64 0.16 -5.06 -0.56
N VAL A 65 -0.19 -6.29 -0.88
CA VAL A 65 0.48 -7.47 -0.35
C VAL A 65 1.42 -8.02 -1.40
N LYS A 66 2.69 -8.19 -1.03
CA LYS A 66 3.63 -8.99 -1.83
C LYS A 66 3.75 -10.34 -1.17
N LEU A 67 3.29 -11.38 -1.87
CA LEU A 67 3.41 -12.76 -1.43
C LEU A 67 4.49 -13.45 -2.24
N ARG A 68 5.39 -14.13 -1.54
CA ARG A 68 6.51 -14.90 -2.07
C ARG A 68 6.21 -16.37 -1.77
N VAL A 69 6.10 -17.16 -2.84
CA VAL A 69 5.90 -18.61 -2.77
C VAL A 69 7.24 -19.28 -2.98
N PHE A 70 7.59 -20.19 -2.09
CA PHE A 70 8.78 -21.01 -2.18
C PHE A 70 8.44 -22.44 -2.62
N SER A 71 9.44 -23.15 -3.15
CA SER A 71 9.25 -24.49 -3.72
C SER A 71 8.82 -25.56 -2.71
N ASP A 72 8.99 -25.30 -1.41
CA ASP A 72 8.56 -26.14 -0.29
C ASP A 72 7.08 -25.92 0.09
N LYS A 73 6.31 -25.19 -0.74
CA LYS A 73 4.92 -24.78 -0.48
C LYS A 73 4.77 -23.85 0.72
N THR A 74 5.87 -23.31 1.24
CA THR A 74 5.80 -22.22 2.21
C THR A 74 5.57 -20.90 1.50
N TYR A 75 4.94 -19.97 2.22
CA TYR A 75 4.72 -18.62 1.73
C TYR A 75 5.16 -17.59 2.76
N GLU A 76 5.85 -16.57 2.29
CA GLU A 76 6.12 -15.36 3.05
C GLU A 76 5.34 -14.22 2.42
N TRP A 77 4.71 -13.40 3.25
CA TRP A 77 3.97 -12.25 2.77
C TRP A 77 4.36 -11.00 3.55
N ASP A 78 4.51 -9.91 2.81
CA ASP A 78 4.80 -8.60 3.35
C ASP A 78 3.65 -7.66 3.06
N LEU A 79 3.11 -7.07 4.13
CA LEU A 79 2.24 -5.92 4.02
C LEU A 79 3.09 -4.74 3.58
N LYS A 80 2.72 -4.12 2.46
CA LYS A 80 3.22 -2.81 2.11
C LYS A 80 2.14 -1.78 2.29
N MET A 81 2.55 -0.61 2.75
CA MET A 81 1.66 0.53 2.82
C MET A 81 0.91 0.82 1.52
N PRO A 82 -0.27 1.44 1.63
CA PRO A 82 -1.14 1.67 0.50
C PRO A 82 -0.44 2.53 -0.57
N PRO A 83 -0.84 2.39 -1.85
CA PRO A 83 -0.26 3.19 -2.91
C PRO A 83 -0.47 4.67 -2.61
N SER A 84 0.56 5.47 -2.87
CA SER A 84 0.53 6.91 -2.64
C SER A 84 -0.69 7.57 -3.31
N THR A 85 -1.05 7.08 -4.50
CA THR A 85 -2.25 7.47 -5.25
C THR A 85 -3.53 7.36 -4.41
N TRP A 86 -3.70 6.30 -3.63
CA TRP A 86 -4.89 6.11 -2.81
C TRP A 86 -4.91 7.02 -1.60
N LEU A 87 -3.74 7.21 -0.95
CA LEU A 87 -3.61 8.14 0.18
C LEU A 87 -3.89 9.59 -0.25
N ILE A 88 -3.36 10.00 -1.41
CA ILE A 88 -3.59 11.33 -1.98
C ILE A 88 -5.07 11.50 -2.35
N LYS A 89 -5.69 10.52 -3.01
CA LYS A 89 -7.13 10.55 -3.32
C LYS A 89 -7.99 10.71 -2.07
N LYS A 90 -7.68 9.96 -1.01
CA LYS A 90 -8.41 10.04 0.26
C LYS A 90 -8.22 11.39 0.96
N ALA A 91 -7.00 11.93 0.95
CA ALA A 91 -6.70 13.23 1.56
C ALA A 91 -7.29 14.40 0.77
N ALA A 92 -7.39 14.29 -0.56
CA ALA A 92 -8.02 15.27 -1.43
C ALA A 92 -9.54 15.08 -1.59
N GLY A 93 -10.14 14.04 -0.98
CA GLY A 93 -11.57 13.73 -1.10
C GLY A 93 -12.02 13.27 -2.49
N LEU A 94 -11.10 12.79 -3.34
CA LEU A 94 -11.38 12.47 -4.74
C LEU A 94 -11.66 10.98 -4.97
N ALA A 95 -12.75 10.68 -5.68
CA ALA A 95 -13.08 9.32 -6.09
C ALA A 95 -12.28 8.86 -7.34
N ARG A 96 -11.97 9.79 -8.25
CA ARG A 96 -11.22 9.53 -9.50
C ARG A 96 -9.97 10.41 -9.59
N ALA A 97 -8.97 9.92 -10.34
CA ALA A 97 -7.82 10.75 -10.71
C ALA A 97 -8.16 11.55 -11.97
N ALA A 98 -7.39 12.59 -12.29
CA ALA A 98 -7.56 13.33 -13.53
C ALA A 98 -7.45 12.40 -14.74
N GLU A 99 -8.39 12.53 -15.67
CA GLU A 99 -8.38 11.82 -16.94
C GLU A 99 -7.33 12.41 -17.89
N SER A 100 -7.12 13.74 -17.78
CA SER A 100 -6.08 14.48 -18.51
C SER A 100 -5.21 15.29 -17.54
N PRO A 101 -4.15 14.68 -16.97
CA PRO A 101 -3.26 15.36 -16.03
C PRO A 101 -2.52 16.51 -16.71
N GLY A 102 -2.75 17.74 -16.24
CA GLY A 102 -2.15 18.97 -16.78
C GLY A 102 -3.18 19.95 -17.36
N HIS A 103 -4.32 19.45 -17.84
CA HIS A 103 -5.46 20.28 -18.26
C HIS A 103 -6.48 20.46 -17.14
N GLU A 104 -6.72 19.41 -16.35
CA GLU A 104 -7.69 19.44 -15.26
C GLU A 104 -7.01 19.25 -13.90
N VAL A 105 -7.31 20.16 -12.98
CA VAL A 105 -6.97 20.04 -11.58
C VAL A 105 -8.17 19.43 -10.87
N VAL A 106 -8.08 18.14 -10.55
CA VAL A 106 -9.18 17.39 -9.94
C VAL A 106 -9.31 17.63 -8.45
N GLY A 107 -8.28 18.18 -7.79
CA GLY A 107 -8.39 18.61 -6.40
C GLY A 107 -7.13 19.23 -5.85
N THR A 108 -7.20 19.66 -4.60
CA THR A 108 -6.13 20.33 -3.87
C THR A 108 -5.75 19.53 -2.64
N ILE A 109 -4.46 19.55 -2.29
CA ILE A 109 -3.96 18.98 -1.04
C ILE A 109 -2.97 19.94 -0.41
N SER A 110 -3.05 20.11 0.91
CA SER A 110 -2.09 20.95 1.62
C SER A 110 -0.78 20.21 1.87
N LEU A 111 0.31 20.98 1.95
CA LEU A 111 1.63 20.44 2.29
C LEU A 111 1.64 19.68 3.63
N LYS A 112 0.82 20.10 4.61
CA LYS A 112 0.68 19.42 5.91
C LYS A 112 0.21 17.96 5.76
N HIS A 113 -0.84 17.72 4.98
CA HIS A 113 -1.34 16.37 4.71
C HIS A 113 -0.30 15.51 3.98
N LEU A 114 0.44 16.11 3.05
CA LEU A 114 1.55 15.45 2.35
C LEU A 114 2.65 14.99 3.32
N TYR A 115 2.99 15.82 4.31
CA TYR A 115 3.94 15.47 5.36
C TYR A 115 3.45 14.34 6.27
N GLU A 116 2.17 14.35 6.64
CA GLU A 116 1.57 13.26 7.42
C GLU A 116 1.57 11.93 6.65
N ILE A 117 1.16 11.97 5.39
CA ILE A 117 1.22 10.81 4.48
C ILE A 117 2.67 10.31 4.35
N GLY A 118 3.63 11.24 4.23
CA GLY A 118 5.06 10.95 4.17
C GLY A 118 5.57 10.25 5.43
N ARG A 119 5.22 10.75 6.62
CA ARG A 119 5.60 10.14 7.91
C ARG A 119 5.02 8.75 8.10
N VAL A 120 3.76 8.56 7.70
CA VAL A 120 3.13 7.24 7.70
C VAL A 120 3.93 6.32 6.78
N LYS A 121 4.17 6.72 5.53
CA LYS A 121 4.95 5.94 4.53
C LYS A 121 6.39 5.66 4.94
N GLN A 122 7.01 6.57 5.69
CA GLN A 122 8.38 6.41 6.17
C GLN A 122 8.55 5.23 7.13
N ARG A 123 7.48 4.80 7.83
CA ARG A 123 7.52 3.60 8.68
C ARG A 123 7.86 2.33 7.91
N ASP A 124 7.43 2.23 6.65
CA ASP A 124 7.73 1.11 5.76
C ASP A 124 9.11 1.22 5.10
N THR A 125 9.66 2.44 4.98
CA THR A 125 10.94 2.68 4.31
C THR A 125 11.81 3.59 5.18
N PRO A 126 12.36 3.06 6.30
CA PRO A 126 13.11 3.87 7.26
C PRO A 126 14.39 4.47 6.67
N ASN A 127 14.94 3.86 5.61
CA ASN A 127 16.19 4.29 4.98
C ASN A 127 16.06 5.49 4.05
N VAL A 128 14.84 6.01 3.82
CA VAL A 128 14.62 7.14 2.92
C VAL A 128 14.32 8.40 3.74
N PRO A 129 15.01 9.52 3.49
CA PRO A 129 14.74 10.76 4.20
C PRO A 129 13.33 11.27 3.86
N LEU A 130 12.66 11.85 4.85
CA LEU A 130 11.28 12.33 4.72
C LEU A 130 11.11 13.29 3.54
N GLN A 131 12.11 14.13 3.28
CA GLN A 131 12.12 15.04 2.13
C GLN A 131 12.00 14.31 0.79
N SER A 132 12.77 13.23 0.57
CA SER A 132 12.67 12.44 -0.67
C SER A 132 11.31 11.76 -0.81
N ILE A 133 10.71 11.34 0.31
CA ILE A 133 9.35 10.77 0.32
C ILE A 133 8.34 11.84 -0.09
N VAL A 134 8.41 13.03 0.50
CA VAL A 134 7.52 14.15 0.16
C VAL A 134 7.69 14.56 -1.30
N THR A 135 8.92 14.65 -1.82
CA THR A 135 9.18 14.94 -3.23
C THR A 135 8.58 13.88 -4.17
N ALA A 136 8.69 12.59 -3.82
CA ALA A 136 8.06 11.52 -4.58
C ALA A 136 6.52 11.62 -4.56
N LEU A 137 5.94 12.03 -3.42
CA LEU A 137 4.51 12.27 -3.31
C LEU A 137 4.07 13.49 -4.13
N LEU A 138 4.87 14.58 -4.16
CA LEU A 138 4.61 15.75 -5.01
C LEU A 138 4.56 15.37 -6.49
N HIS A 139 5.49 14.55 -6.98
CA HIS A 139 5.45 14.04 -8.35
C HIS A 139 4.20 13.21 -8.62
N THR A 140 3.79 12.40 -7.65
CA THR A 140 2.55 11.61 -7.75
C THR A 140 1.32 12.52 -7.84
N CYS A 141 1.24 13.58 -7.02
CA CYS A 141 0.16 14.57 -7.08
C CYS A 141 0.10 15.24 -8.46
N ARG A 142 1.24 15.69 -9.00
CA ARG A 142 1.31 16.32 -10.32
C ARG A 142 0.81 15.39 -11.43
N SER A 143 1.23 14.12 -11.38
CA SER A 143 0.81 13.11 -12.37
C SER A 143 -0.66 12.73 -12.26
N MET A 144 -1.31 13.01 -11.12
CA MET A 144 -2.74 12.78 -10.89
C MET A 144 -3.62 14.01 -11.14
N GLY A 145 -3.04 15.16 -11.45
CA GLY A 145 -3.77 16.44 -11.54
C GLY A 145 -4.21 16.99 -10.19
N VAL A 146 -3.49 16.69 -9.11
CA VAL A 146 -3.76 17.26 -7.77
C VAL A 146 -2.80 18.41 -7.51
N ARG A 147 -3.33 19.60 -7.25
CA ARG A 147 -2.54 20.79 -6.95
C ARG A 147 -2.15 20.81 -5.47
N VAL A 148 -0.86 21.02 -5.22
CA VAL A 148 -0.34 21.10 -3.85
C VAL A 148 -0.24 22.55 -3.43
N VAL A 149 -0.94 22.92 -2.36
CA VAL A 149 -0.97 24.30 -1.85
C VAL A 149 -0.05 24.40 -0.64
N ALA A 150 0.90 25.34 -0.70
CA ALA A 150 1.86 25.59 0.38
C ALA A 150 1.30 26.46 1.51
N ARG A 151 0.32 27.31 1.19
CA ARG A 151 -0.32 28.22 2.15
C ARG A 151 -1.72 27.71 2.54
N PRO A 152 -2.04 27.65 3.84
CA PRO A 152 -3.34 27.21 4.32
C PRO A 152 -4.50 28.21 4.08
N GLU A 153 -4.24 29.43 3.60
CA GLU A 153 -5.29 30.44 3.33
C GLU A 153 -6.01 30.27 1.98
N GLU A 154 -5.52 29.42 1.08
CA GLU A 154 -6.11 29.23 -0.27
C GLU A 154 -6.67 27.81 -0.50
N ALA A 155 -6.89 27.04 0.59
CA ALA A 155 -7.35 25.65 0.54
C ALA A 155 -8.76 25.48 1.11
#